data_AF-A0A959XVQ6-F1
#
_entry.id   AF-A0A959XVQ6-F1
#
_cell.length_a   1.000
_cell.length_b   1.000
_cell.length_c   1.000
_cell.angle_alpha   90.00
_cell.angle_beta   90.00
_cell.angle_gamma   90.00
#
_symmetry.space_group_name_H-M   'P 1'
#
loop_
_entity.id
_entity.type
_entity.pdbx_description
1 polymer ?
#
loop_
_entity_poly.entity_id
_entity_poly.type
_entity_poly.pdbx_seq_one_letter_code
_entity_poly.pdbx_strand_id
1 'polypeptide(L)'
;LRVDANGAFNFGNVMPVLERLAALHVESIEQPLPPGLYETMAEVCAKSPLPIALDEDLIGLNTREAKLDLLEHVRPHFVVIKPSLVGGWAAAQEWIDLAQQRSIGWWITSALESNIGLNAIAQWTATLDVRRPQGLGTGLLYTDNIPSPLSLEGTELRYRPEREWDLDRILAGK
;
A
#
# COMPACT_ATOMS: atom_id res chain seq x y z
N LEU A 1 14.94 4.41 -1.33
CA LEU A 1 14.59 2.97 -1.26
C LEU A 1 13.53 2.81 -0.19
N ARG A 2 12.44 2.09 -0.44
CA ARG A 2 11.50 1.63 0.60
C ARG A 2 11.72 0.14 0.80
N VAL A 3 11.61 -0.33 2.03
CA VAL A 3 11.71 -1.75 2.36
C VAL A 3 10.42 -2.22 3.02
N ASP A 4 10.15 -3.50 2.92
CA ASP A 4 8.96 -4.11 3.50
C ASP A 4 9.38 -5.32 4.32
N ALA A 5 8.94 -5.34 5.59
CA ALA A 5 9.28 -6.38 6.54
C ALA A 5 8.18 -7.44 6.69
N ASN A 6 6.96 -7.22 6.20
CA ASN A 6 5.84 -8.16 6.31
C ASN A 6 5.67 -8.75 7.73
N GLY A 7 5.85 -7.93 8.76
CA GLY A 7 5.75 -8.31 10.17
C GLY A 7 6.87 -9.24 10.68
N ALA A 8 8.04 -9.26 10.04
CA ALA A 8 9.11 -10.20 10.40
C ALA A 8 9.82 -9.92 11.74
N PHE A 9 9.69 -8.72 12.32
CA PHE A 9 10.43 -8.34 13.53
C PHE A 9 9.59 -8.44 14.80
N ASN A 10 10.28 -8.38 15.93
CA ASN A 10 9.68 -8.34 17.26
C ASN A 10 10.34 -7.24 18.10
N PHE A 11 9.80 -6.98 19.29
CA PHE A 11 10.30 -5.92 20.17
C PHE A 11 11.81 -6.02 20.46
N GLY A 12 12.35 -7.23 20.57
CA GLY A 12 13.75 -7.44 20.92
C GLY A 12 14.74 -7.13 19.79
N ASN A 13 14.29 -7.10 18.52
CA ASN A 13 15.20 -6.92 17.39
C ASN A 13 14.81 -5.77 16.44
N VAL A 14 13.61 -5.20 16.56
CA VAL A 14 13.11 -4.17 15.62
C VAL A 14 13.96 -2.90 15.67
N MET A 15 14.28 -2.36 16.85
CA MET A 15 15.00 -1.09 16.96
C MET A 15 16.42 -1.13 16.35
N PRO A 16 17.27 -2.14 16.63
CA PRO A 16 18.57 -2.26 15.96
C PRO A 16 18.47 -2.36 14.43
N VAL A 17 17.41 -2.98 13.89
CA VAL A 17 17.18 -3.04 12.45
C VAL A 17 16.83 -1.66 11.90
N LEU A 18 15.91 -0.95 12.54
CA LEU A 18 15.49 0.40 12.14
C LEU A 18 16.67 1.38 12.16
N GLU A 19 17.53 1.34 13.17
CA GLU A 19 18.75 2.16 13.24
C GLU A 19 19.70 1.89 12.07
N ARG A 20 19.91 0.62 11.71
CA ARG A 20 20.78 0.24 10.58
C ARG A 20 20.17 0.69 9.25
N LEU A 21 18.87 0.52 9.06
CA LEU A 21 18.16 0.97 7.86
C LEU A 21 18.17 2.50 7.74
N ALA A 22 18.00 3.23 8.85
CA ALA A 22 18.13 4.68 8.90
C ALA A 22 19.54 5.14 8.51
N ALA A 23 20.59 4.48 9.03
CA ALA A 23 21.98 4.76 8.65
C ALA A 23 22.27 4.52 7.16
N LEU A 24 21.50 3.63 6.51
CA LEU A 24 21.54 3.39 5.07
C LEU A 24 20.67 4.37 4.26
N HIS A 25 20.03 5.35 4.89
CA HIS A 25 19.15 6.33 4.26
C HIS A 25 17.98 5.69 3.49
N VAL A 26 17.44 4.60 4.04
CA VAL A 26 16.16 4.04 3.58
C VAL A 26 15.05 5.08 3.85
N GLU A 27 14.10 5.21 2.93
CA GLU A 27 13.02 6.21 3.01
C GLU A 27 11.98 5.82 4.06
N SER A 28 11.59 4.55 4.07
CA SER A 28 10.62 4.00 5.02
C SER A 28 10.70 2.47 5.07
N ILE A 29 10.15 1.91 6.14
CA ILE A 29 9.86 0.49 6.29
C ILE A 29 8.34 0.26 6.38
N GLU A 30 7.84 -0.72 5.65
CA GLU A 30 6.47 -1.22 5.72
C GLU A 30 6.36 -2.37 6.73
N GLN A 31 5.32 -2.30 7.57
CA GLN A 31 4.90 -3.30 8.56
C GLN A 31 6.06 -4.03 9.28
N PRO A 32 6.84 -3.38 10.16
CA PRO A 32 7.96 -4.03 10.84
C PRO A 32 7.55 -5.16 11.78
N LEU A 33 6.38 -5.09 12.41
CA LEU A 33 5.89 -6.05 13.40
C LEU A 33 4.64 -6.78 12.89
N PRO A 34 4.34 -8.00 13.39
CA PRO A 34 3.10 -8.70 13.08
C PRO A 34 1.87 -7.81 13.34
N PRO A 35 0.83 -7.90 12.50
CA PRO A 35 -0.36 -7.09 12.66
C PRO A 35 -1.10 -7.38 13.97
N GLY A 36 -1.77 -6.38 14.52
CA GLY A 36 -2.51 -6.45 15.78
C GLY A 36 -1.69 -6.14 17.04
N LEU A 37 -0.38 -5.90 16.92
CA LEU A 37 0.49 -5.51 18.04
C LEU A 37 0.50 -3.98 18.26
N TYR A 38 -0.68 -3.34 18.35
CA TYR A 38 -0.81 -1.88 18.28
C TYR A 38 -0.01 -1.13 19.35
N GLU A 39 -0.02 -1.61 20.60
CA GLU A 39 0.77 -0.99 21.68
C GLU A 39 2.27 -1.01 21.39
N THR A 40 2.75 -2.15 20.87
CA THR A 40 4.18 -2.30 20.51
C THR A 40 4.52 -1.47 19.28
N MET A 41 3.64 -1.46 18.28
CA MET A 41 3.82 -0.66 17.07
C MET A 41 3.80 0.84 17.39
N ALA A 42 2.96 1.29 18.32
CA ALA A 42 2.92 2.68 18.79
C ALA A 42 4.24 3.07 19.47
N GLU A 43 4.78 2.21 20.34
CA GLU A 43 6.08 2.45 20.98
C GLU A 43 7.21 2.53 19.93
N VAL A 44 7.19 1.63 18.94
CA VAL A 44 8.18 1.62 17.86
C VAL A 44 8.03 2.85 16.97
N CYS A 45 6.82 3.25 16.58
CA CYS A 45 6.58 4.47 15.79
C CYS A 45 7.07 5.73 16.52
N ALA A 46 6.88 5.81 17.84
CA ALA A 46 7.32 6.94 18.65
C ALA A 46 8.85 7.05 18.78
N LYS A 47 9.58 5.94 18.69
CA LYS A 47 11.04 5.88 18.92
C LYS A 47 11.86 5.70 17.64
N SER A 48 11.23 5.28 16.55
CA SER A 48 11.94 4.87 15.34
C SER A 48 12.71 6.04 14.71
N PRO A 49 13.99 5.85 14.33
CA PRO A 49 14.73 6.80 13.51
C PRO A 49 14.35 6.73 12.01
N LEU A 50 13.56 5.74 11.62
CA LEU A 50 13.13 5.49 10.24
C LEU A 50 11.60 5.62 10.14
N PRO A 51 11.04 6.32 9.14
CA PRO A 51 9.59 6.39 8.97
C PRO A 51 8.96 5.00 8.77
N ILE A 52 7.84 4.77 9.45
CA ILE A 52 7.10 3.50 9.43
C ILE A 52 5.77 3.66 8.69
N ALA A 53 5.47 2.71 7.81
CA ALA A 53 4.21 2.58 7.12
C ALA A 53 3.45 1.34 7.61
N LEU A 54 2.16 1.49 7.91
CA LEU A 54 1.29 0.35 8.21
C LEU A 54 0.67 -0.20 6.93
N ASP A 55 0.57 -1.53 6.82
CA ASP A 55 -0.11 -2.22 5.73
C ASP A 55 -1.10 -3.27 6.27
N GLU A 56 -0.61 -4.43 6.73
CA GLU A 56 -1.48 -5.51 7.21
C GLU A 56 -2.35 -5.11 8.42
N ASP A 57 -1.92 -4.14 9.21
CA ASP A 57 -2.72 -3.59 10.32
C ASP A 57 -4.03 -2.91 9.85
N LEU A 58 -4.14 -2.49 8.59
CA LEU A 58 -5.36 -1.88 8.06
C LEU A 58 -6.43 -2.94 7.71
N ILE A 59 -6.04 -4.21 7.55
CA ILE A 59 -6.91 -5.26 7.00
C ILE A 59 -7.95 -5.68 8.04
N GLY A 60 -9.21 -5.72 7.63
CA GLY A 60 -10.35 -6.11 8.49
C GLY A 60 -10.92 -4.97 9.34
N LEU A 61 -10.30 -3.78 9.34
CA LEU A 61 -10.83 -2.59 10.01
C LEU A 61 -11.89 -1.89 9.15
N ASN A 62 -13.10 -2.45 9.18
CA ASN A 62 -14.20 -2.08 8.28
C ASN A 62 -15.08 -0.93 8.79
N THR A 63 -14.92 -0.48 10.04
CA THR A 63 -15.67 0.65 10.59
C THR A 63 -14.79 1.87 10.73
N ARG A 64 -15.39 3.06 10.58
CA ARG A 64 -14.69 4.34 10.75
C ARG A 64 -14.02 4.42 12.12
N GLU A 65 -14.70 3.98 13.17
CA GLU A 65 -14.22 3.99 14.55
C GLU A 65 -12.97 3.12 14.72
N ALA A 66 -12.92 1.94 14.10
CA ALA A 66 -11.76 1.06 14.17
C ALA A 66 -10.54 1.64 13.43
N LYS A 67 -10.77 2.30 12.29
CA LYS A 67 -9.71 3.03 11.56
C LYS A 67 -9.15 4.17 12.40
N LEU A 68 -10.04 4.95 13.01
CA LEU A 68 -9.68 6.06 13.89
C LEU A 68 -8.85 5.58 15.08
N ASP A 69 -9.31 4.53 15.76
CA ASP A 69 -8.63 3.93 16.90
C ASP A 69 -7.20 3.53 16.53
N LEU A 70 -7.00 2.82 15.41
CA LEU A 70 -5.67 2.46 14.93
C LEU A 70 -4.78 3.69 14.70
N LEU A 71 -5.25 4.68 13.94
CA LEU A 71 -4.41 5.83 13.55
C LEU A 71 -4.07 6.72 14.75
N GLU A 72 -4.99 6.92 15.68
CA GLU A 72 -4.79 7.75 16.87
C GLU A 72 -3.91 7.09 17.91
N HIS A 73 -3.98 5.76 17.99
CA HIS A 73 -3.19 4.95 18.89
C HIS A 73 -1.75 4.75 18.38
N VAL A 74 -1.59 4.23 17.16
CA VAL A 74 -0.28 3.87 16.59
C VAL A 74 0.50 5.09 16.08
N ARG A 75 -0.20 6.08 15.52
CA ARG A 75 0.39 7.31 14.94
C ARG A 75 1.56 7.02 13.99
N PRO A 76 1.35 6.19 12.95
CA PRO A 76 2.40 5.88 12.00
C PRO A 76 2.78 7.09 11.15
N HIS A 77 3.91 7.02 10.47
CA HIS A 77 4.31 8.06 9.52
C HIS A 77 3.51 7.96 8.22
N PHE A 78 3.18 6.73 7.82
CA PHE A 78 2.44 6.44 6.61
C PHE A 78 1.43 5.30 6.80
N VAL A 79 0.47 5.22 5.87
CA VAL A 79 -0.33 4.02 5.63
C VAL A 79 -0.23 3.59 4.17
N VAL A 80 -0.18 2.29 3.94
CA VAL A 80 -0.18 1.64 2.63
C VAL A 80 -1.58 1.14 2.36
N ILE A 81 -2.21 1.65 1.31
CA ILE A 81 -3.63 1.39 1.04
C ILE A 81 -3.73 0.47 -0.17
N LYS A 82 -4.19 -0.75 0.07
CA LYS A 82 -4.50 -1.77 -0.94
C LYS A 82 -6.02 -1.87 -1.09
N PRO A 83 -6.66 -1.23 -2.09
CA PRO A 83 -8.12 -1.15 -2.19
C PRO A 83 -8.83 -2.50 -2.12
N SER A 84 -8.23 -3.54 -2.71
CA SER A 84 -8.74 -4.92 -2.69
C SER A 84 -8.76 -5.55 -1.29
N LEU A 85 -7.89 -5.11 -0.37
CA LEU A 85 -7.76 -5.66 0.99
C LEU A 85 -8.49 -4.84 2.06
N VAL A 86 -8.71 -3.54 1.81
CA VAL A 86 -9.33 -2.63 2.80
C VAL A 86 -10.83 -2.41 2.59
N GLY A 87 -11.46 -3.12 1.65
CA GLY A 87 -12.91 -3.04 1.42
C GLY A 87 -13.36 -2.16 0.25
N GLY A 88 -12.49 -1.93 -0.74
CA GLY A 88 -12.81 -1.22 -1.98
C GLY A 88 -12.63 0.30 -1.91
N TRP A 89 -13.10 1.01 -2.95
CA TRP A 89 -12.80 2.42 -3.18
C TRP A 89 -13.29 3.35 -2.08
N ALA A 90 -14.52 3.15 -1.59
CA ALA A 90 -15.07 4.00 -0.53
C ALA A 90 -14.29 3.86 0.78
N ALA A 91 -13.92 2.62 1.14
CA ALA A 91 -13.13 2.36 2.34
C ALA A 91 -11.69 2.87 2.20
N ALA A 92 -11.08 2.75 1.02
CA ALA A 92 -9.77 3.29 0.69
C ALA A 92 -9.74 4.83 0.74
N GLN A 93 -10.78 5.50 0.21
CA GLN A 93 -10.92 6.95 0.32
C GLN A 93 -11.07 7.39 1.78
N GLU A 94 -11.86 6.67 2.59
CA GLU A 94 -11.98 6.99 4.00
C GLU A 94 -10.63 6.86 4.74
N TRP A 95 -9.80 5.87 4.41
CA TRP A 95 -8.44 5.76 4.94
C TRP A 95 -7.58 6.98 4.56
N ILE A 96 -7.63 7.42 3.29
CA ILE A 96 -6.92 8.62 2.82
C ILE A 96 -7.35 9.85 3.63
N ASP A 97 -8.67 10.08 3.75
CA ASP A 97 -9.21 11.26 4.42
C ASP A 97 -8.82 11.27 5.91
N LEU A 98 -8.92 10.13 6.58
CA LEU A 98 -8.56 9.97 8.00
C LEU A 98 -7.06 10.16 8.23
N ALA A 99 -6.22 9.65 7.33
CA ALA A 99 -4.77 9.83 7.39
C ALA A 99 -4.39 11.31 7.19
N GLN A 100 -4.95 11.97 6.17
CA GLN A 100 -4.70 13.38 5.87
C GLN A 100 -5.10 14.30 7.03
N GLN A 101 -6.26 14.05 7.66
CA GLN A 101 -6.72 14.79 8.84
C GLN A 101 -5.73 14.71 10.03
N ARG A 102 -4.89 13.67 10.07
CA ARG A 102 -3.88 13.41 11.10
C ARG A 102 -2.46 13.72 10.63
N SER A 103 -2.31 14.31 9.45
CA SER A 103 -1.00 14.54 8.81
C SER A 103 -0.17 13.25 8.62
N ILE A 104 -0.85 12.11 8.49
CA ILE A 104 -0.24 10.82 8.17
C ILE A 104 -0.16 10.72 6.64
N GLY A 105 1.02 10.41 6.11
CA GLY A 105 1.19 10.23 4.68
C GLY A 105 0.56 8.92 4.21
N TRP A 106 0.38 8.77 2.90
CA TRP A 106 -0.16 7.53 2.34
C TRP A 106 0.33 7.30 0.92
N TRP A 107 0.20 6.07 0.45
CA TRP A 107 0.26 5.72 -0.96
C TRP A 107 -0.61 4.50 -1.25
N ILE A 108 -0.99 4.36 -2.52
CA ILE A 108 -1.74 3.23 -3.02
C ILE A 108 -0.78 2.17 -3.53
N THR A 109 -1.12 0.90 -3.28
CA THR A 109 -0.48 -0.22 -3.95
C THR A 109 -1.52 -1.20 -4.48
N SER A 110 -1.13 -1.96 -5.49
CA SER A 110 -1.80 -3.21 -5.87
C SER A 110 -1.51 -4.32 -4.85
N ALA A 111 -2.31 -5.38 -4.88
CA ALA A 111 -2.16 -6.59 -4.08
C ALA A 111 -2.30 -7.84 -4.95
N LEU A 112 -1.44 -7.95 -5.98
CA LEU A 112 -1.41 -9.11 -6.89
C LEU A 112 -2.71 -9.32 -7.68
N GLU A 113 -3.34 -8.24 -8.13
CA GLU A 113 -4.45 -8.31 -9.08
C GLU A 113 -3.96 -8.69 -10.49
N SER A 114 -4.86 -9.27 -11.29
CA SER A 114 -4.68 -9.30 -12.75
C SER A 114 -4.69 -7.88 -13.32
N ASN A 115 -4.34 -7.74 -14.61
CA ASN A 115 -4.33 -6.44 -15.26
C ASN A 115 -5.69 -5.72 -15.24
N ILE A 116 -6.81 -6.43 -15.10
CA ILE A 116 -8.13 -5.78 -14.92
C ILE A 116 -8.18 -5.00 -13.61
N GLY A 117 -7.83 -5.66 -12.49
CA GLY A 117 -7.84 -5.02 -11.18
C GLY A 117 -6.77 -3.93 -11.08
N LEU A 118 -5.56 -4.20 -11.60
CA LEU A 118 -4.49 -3.21 -11.63
C LEU A 118 -4.89 -1.96 -12.43
N ASN A 119 -5.55 -2.12 -13.59
CA ASN A 119 -6.05 -0.99 -14.36
C ASN A 119 -7.07 -0.15 -13.59
N ALA A 120 -8.01 -0.80 -12.89
CA ALA A 120 -8.97 -0.07 -12.05
C ALA A 120 -8.28 0.73 -10.93
N ILE A 121 -7.31 0.10 -10.24
CA ILE A 121 -6.54 0.76 -9.18
C ILE A 121 -5.72 1.91 -9.74
N ALA A 122 -5.05 1.72 -10.89
CA ALA A 122 -4.21 2.75 -11.52
C ALA A 122 -5.03 3.96 -11.96
N GLN A 123 -6.18 3.75 -12.59
CA GLN A 123 -7.06 4.85 -13.00
C GLN A 123 -7.60 5.62 -11.79
N TRP A 124 -8.06 4.93 -10.75
CA TRP A 124 -8.50 5.58 -9.52
C TRP A 124 -7.36 6.35 -8.84
N THR A 125 -6.17 5.76 -8.75
CA THR A 125 -4.98 6.41 -8.17
C THR A 125 -4.62 7.70 -8.92
N ALA A 126 -4.76 7.71 -10.25
CA ALA A 126 -4.50 8.89 -11.07
C ALA A 126 -5.45 10.07 -10.80
N THR A 127 -6.63 9.84 -10.21
CA THR A 127 -7.57 10.92 -9.84
C THR A 127 -7.23 11.61 -8.51
N LEU A 128 -6.25 11.09 -7.76
CA LEU A 128 -5.95 11.54 -6.39
C LEU A 128 -4.85 12.61 -6.31
N ASP A 129 -4.41 13.19 -7.43
CA ASP A 129 -3.31 14.18 -7.53
C ASP A 129 -2.04 13.75 -6.76
N VAL A 130 -1.65 12.49 -6.91
CA VAL A 130 -0.49 11.92 -6.22
C VAL A 130 0.83 12.45 -6.80
N ARG A 131 1.71 12.94 -5.92
CA ARG A 131 3.09 13.38 -6.30
C ARG A 131 4.17 12.38 -5.90
N ARG A 132 3.82 11.43 -5.03
CA ARG A 132 4.71 10.38 -4.51
C ARG A 132 4.64 9.14 -5.42
N PRO A 133 5.73 8.37 -5.58
CA PRO A 133 5.68 7.06 -6.23
C PRO A 133 4.70 6.09 -5.56
N GLN A 134 3.85 5.45 -6.36
CA GLN A 134 2.82 4.48 -5.94
C GLN A 134 3.27 3.05 -6.24
N GLY A 135 2.75 2.06 -5.51
CA GLY A 135 3.14 0.65 -5.65
C GLY A 135 2.25 -0.13 -6.62
N LEU A 136 2.22 0.27 -7.90
CA LEU A 136 1.32 -0.29 -8.92
C LEU A 136 2.02 -1.24 -9.92
N GLY A 137 3.19 -1.77 -9.56
CA GLY A 137 4.08 -2.50 -10.48
C GLY A 137 3.79 -3.99 -10.68
N THR A 138 2.72 -4.56 -10.12
CA THR A 138 2.52 -6.03 -10.06
C THR A 138 2.13 -6.69 -11.37
N GLY A 139 1.67 -5.93 -12.38
CA GLY A 139 1.07 -6.48 -13.61
C GLY A 139 1.99 -7.36 -14.48
N LEU A 140 3.31 -7.30 -14.27
CA LEU A 140 4.30 -8.06 -15.03
C LEU A 140 4.71 -9.40 -14.39
N LEU A 141 4.07 -9.80 -13.28
CA LEU A 141 4.44 -11.01 -12.54
C LEU A 141 3.89 -12.31 -13.17
N TYR A 142 2.76 -12.25 -13.87
CA TYR A 142 2.09 -13.44 -14.41
C TYR A 142 2.49 -13.71 -15.88
N THR A 143 2.75 -14.97 -16.20
CA THR A 143 3.04 -15.41 -17.58
C THR A 143 1.79 -15.49 -18.47
N ASP A 144 0.61 -15.48 -17.85
CA ASP A 144 -0.71 -15.67 -18.48
C ASP A 144 -1.68 -14.53 -18.11
N ASN A 145 -1.16 -13.32 -17.87
CA ASN A 145 -1.99 -12.14 -17.59
C ASN A 145 -2.84 -11.73 -18.80
N ILE A 146 -3.87 -10.94 -18.53
CA ILE A 146 -4.78 -10.37 -19.54
C ILE A 146 -4.06 -9.19 -20.20
N PRO A 147 -3.81 -9.21 -21.53
CA PRO A 147 -3.28 -8.05 -22.23
C PRO A 147 -4.15 -6.82 -21.97
N SER A 148 -3.51 -5.70 -21.60
CA SER A 148 -4.23 -4.50 -21.16
C SER A 148 -3.66 -3.21 -21.74
N PRO A 149 -4.44 -2.12 -21.71
CA PRO A 149 -3.98 -0.79 -22.11
C PRO A 149 -3.00 -0.14 -21.13
N LEU A 150 -2.57 -0.82 -20.06
CA LEU A 150 -1.54 -0.31 -19.18
C LEU A 150 -0.14 -0.51 -19.78
N SER A 151 0.71 0.51 -19.64
CA SER A 151 2.11 0.48 -20.07
C SER A 151 3.00 1.05 -18.96
N LEU A 152 4.04 0.32 -18.59
CA LEU A 152 5.09 0.83 -17.72
C LEU A 152 6.22 1.42 -18.59
N GLU A 153 6.44 2.72 -18.47
CA GLU A 153 7.48 3.46 -19.19
C GLU A 153 8.45 4.06 -18.17
N GLY A 154 9.59 3.40 -17.97
CA GLY A 154 10.49 3.73 -16.87
C GLY A 154 9.80 3.49 -15.53
N THR A 155 9.56 4.56 -14.77
CA THR A 155 8.88 4.53 -13.46
C THR A 155 7.42 5.00 -13.53
N GLU A 156 6.91 5.28 -14.73
CA GLU A 156 5.56 5.82 -14.91
C GLU A 156 4.64 4.73 -15.47
N LEU A 157 3.53 4.49 -14.77
CA LEU A 157 2.44 3.66 -15.28
C LEU A 157 1.45 4.54 -16.04
N ARG A 158 1.25 4.25 -17.32
CA ARG A 158 0.41 5.03 -18.23
C ARG A 158 -0.74 4.19 -18.78
N TYR A 159 -1.91 4.81 -18.87
CA TYR A 159 -3.03 4.26 -19.62
C TYR A 159 -2.94 4.69 -21.08
N ARG A 160 -2.93 3.72 -22.00
CA ARG A 160 -2.73 3.87 -23.45
C ARG A 160 -3.99 3.42 -24.19
N PRO A 161 -5.01 4.30 -24.37
CA PRO A 161 -6.30 3.91 -24.94
C PRO A 161 -6.21 3.37 -26.38
N GLU A 162 -5.09 3.58 -27.06
CA GLU A 162 -4.78 3.00 -28.37
C GLU A 162 -4.47 1.49 -28.35
N ARG A 163 -4.25 0.90 -27.17
CA ARG A 163 -4.09 -0.54 -26.99
C ARG A 163 -5.42 -1.17 -26.61
N GLU A 164 -5.70 -2.34 -27.17
CA GLU A 164 -6.94 -3.06 -26.89
C GLU A 164 -6.80 -4.04 -25.72
N TRP A 165 -7.92 -4.30 -25.06
CA TRP A 165 -8.06 -5.43 -24.16
C TRP A 165 -8.23 -6.72 -24.96
N ASP A 166 -7.50 -7.77 -24.59
CA ASP A 166 -7.81 -9.14 -25.03
C ASP A 166 -8.56 -9.85 -23.89
N LEU A 167 -9.89 -9.92 -24.03
CA LEU A 167 -10.79 -10.52 -23.05
C LEU A 167 -11.29 -11.90 -23.49
N ASP A 168 -10.77 -12.45 -24.59
CA ASP A 168 -11.32 -13.67 -25.20
C ASP A 168 -11.32 -14.83 -24.21
N ARG A 169 -10.26 -14.96 -23.40
CA ARG A 169 -10.15 -16.00 -22.36
C ARG A 169 -11.23 -15.91 -21.28
N ILE A 170 -11.76 -14.73 -20.99
CA ILE A 170 -12.81 -14.52 -19.98
C ILE A 170 -14.19 -14.70 -20.62
N LEU A 171 -14.35 -14.24 -21.86
CA LEU A 171 -15.64 -14.20 -22.55
C LEU A 171 -15.99 -15.53 -23.25
N ALA A 172 -14.99 -16.31 -23.68
CA ALA A 172 -15.18 -17.59 -24.38
C ALA A 172 -15.64 -18.75 -23.47
N GLY A 173 -15.72 -18.54 -22.16
CA GLY A 173 -16.30 -19.49 -21.20
C GLY A 173 -17.83 -19.43 -21.09
N LYS A 174 -18.52 -18.76 -22.02
CA LYS A 174 -19.98 -18.71 -22.13
C LYS A 174 -20.50 -19.56 -23.28
#